data_AF-A0AB39VDE9-F1
#
_entry.id   AF-A0AB39VDE9-F1
#
_cell.length_a   1.000
_cell.length_b   1.000
_cell.length_c   1.000
_cell.angle_alpha   90.00
_cell.angle_beta   90.00
_cell.angle_gamma   90.00
#
_symmetry.space_group_name_H-M   'P 1'
#
loop_
_entity.id
_entity.type
_entity.pdbx_description
1 polymer ?
#
loop_
_entity_poly.entity_id
_entity_poly.type
_entity_poly.pdbx_seq_one_letter_code
_entity_poly.pdbx_strand_id
1 'polypeptide(L)'
;MIILNLKKLLKIFGLLILAGNIVNAEYIKRNGEIYYRNWSEEKTRILKNIDKKSFEILENDFAKDKNNIYYQGEKIEKIDPKSAKIFGSHFVKDEKMVFDADEKKELKDVDTKTLKSVGDYYFKDKNNAYFDMKKIDEKVDLETFVYLDYFYAKDKNNLYFYGQKVKGVNPNNFNFLTLLSSVPDNIIKSGNDFYLVYENDLNNKIYAKKMDFPIDRDTFESFSMRVYKDKNNFYYYDDTDDIKKGKTLIKFKNEADIKTLKFLKEKNGEKSNEYIKDEKNVYYVDEENVEIKKIENADYKTFQVIEYLYAKDKNNVYYQGKKLDNVNPNHFKIVDNEIKYNNEFYKIDDNMNLIKIERE
;
A
#
# COMPACT_ATOMS: atom_id res chain seq x y z
N MET A 1 -14.76 7.54 6.94
CA MET A 1 -14.93 9.00 6.73
C MET A 1 -14.47 9.79 7.96
N ILE A 2 -13.22 10.25 7.98
CA ILE A 2 -12.81 11.41 8.78
C ILE A 2 -12.03 12.31 7.81
N ILE A 3 -12.70 13.34 7.30
CA ILE A 3 -12.04 14.45 6.62
C ILE A 3 -11.37 15.28 7.71
N LEU A 4 -10.13 14.93 8.04
CA LEU A 4 -9.29 15.76 8.90
C LEU A 4 -8.63 16.82 8.03
N ASN A 5 -9.12 18.05 8.21
CA ASN A 5 -8.68 19.26 7.56
C ASN A 5 -7.19 19.52 7.90
N LEU A 6 -6.28 19.23 6.95
CA LEU A 6 -4.81 19.27 7.11
C LEU A 6 -4.25 20.63 7.58
N LYS A 7 -5.03 21.71 7.53
CA LYS A 7 -4.58 23.04 7.97
C LYS A 7 -4.58 23.24 9.49
N LYS A 8 -5.18 22.33 10.29
CA LYS A 8 -5.16 22.42 11.77
C LYS A 8 -4.16 21.49 12.47
N LEU A 9 -3.54 20.52 11.77
CA LEU A 9 -2.53 19.64 12.38
C LEU A 9 -1.18 20.34 12.64
N LEU A 10 -0.86 21.39 11.88
CA LEU A 10 0.41 22.13 12.02
C LEU A 10 0.51 23.00 13.28
N LYS A 11 -0.58 23.18 14.05
CA LYS A 11 -0.55 23.91 15.33
C LYS A 11 -0.44 23.03 16.58
N ILE A 12 -0.57 21.70 16.44
CA ILE A 12 -0.44 20.77 17.58
C ILE A 12 1.01 20.26 17.74
N PHE A 13 1.83 20.31 16.68
CA PHE A 13 3.27 20.01 16.79
C PHE A 13 4.09 21.10 17.52
N GLY A 14 3.48 22.24 17.85
CA GLY A 14 4.15 23.34 18.55
C GLY A 14 4.16 23.24 20.09
N LEU A 15 3.60 22.19 20.70
CA LEU A 15 3.41 22.12 22.16
C LEU A 15 3.59 20.73 22.79
N LEU A 16 4.17 19.77 22.07
CA LEU A 16 4.56 18.44 22.58
C LEU A 16 6.08 18.24 22.51
N ILE A 17 6.85 19.26 22.87
CA ILE A 17 8.28 19.11 23.22
C ILE A 17 8.38 19.11 24.74
N LEU A 18 7.88 18.05 25.39
CA LEU A 18 8.22 17.66 26.76
C LEU A 18 7.52 16.32 27.04
N ALA A 19 8.34 15.30 27.34
CA ALA A 19 7.96 13.90 27.59
C ALA A 19 7.77 13.01 26.35
N GLY A 20 8.89 12.77 25.66
CA GLY A 20 9.03 11.71 24.65
C GLY A 20 10.32 11.91 23.88
N ASN A 21 11.47 11.50 24.44
CA ASN A 21 12.71 11.45 23.67
C ASN A 21 12.57 10.39 22.56
N ILE A 22 12.05 10.80 21.40
CA ILE A 22 12.23 10.06 20.16
C ILE A 22 13.68 10.34 19.75
N VAL A 23 14.56 9.39 20.04
CA VAL A 23 15.98 9.50 19.78
C VAL A 23 16.25 9.04 18.35
N ASN A 24 16.42 9.99 17.43
CA ASN A 24 16.87 9.70 16.07
C ASN A 24 18.35 9.26 16.07
N ALA A 25 18.79 8.54 15.03
CA ALA A 25 20.21 8.34 14.78
C ALA A 25 20.87 9.72 14.59
N GLU A 26 22.02 9.95 15.25
CA GLU A 26 22.60 11.29 15.24
C GLU A 26 24.10 11.31 15.55
N TYR A 27 24.74 12.37 15.06
CA TYR A 27 26.08 12.76 15.43
C TYR A 27 26.04 13.58 16.74
N ILE A 28 26.86 13.19 17.71
CA ILE A 28 26.91 13.80 19.03
C ILE A 28 28.30 14.40 19.26
N LYS A 29 28.34 15.70 19.61
CA LYS A 29 29.57 16.39 20.04
C LYS A 29 29.63 16.39 21.56
N ARG A 30 30.60 15.69 22.18
CA ARG A 30 30.75 15.62 23.65
C ARG A 30 32.22 15.60 24.05
N ASN A 31 32.61 16.43 25.02
CA ASN A 31 33.98 16.50 25.55
C ASN A 31 35.07 16.68 24.47
N GLY A 32 34.78 17.42 23.40
CA GLY A 32 35.71 17.59 22.28
C GLY A 32 35.87 16.37 21.38
N GLU A 33 35.09 15.32 21.59
CA GLU A 33 34.99 14.13 20.73
C GLU A 33 33.70 14.15 19.91
N ILE A 34 33.73 13.44 18.78
CA ILE A 34 32.57 13.23 17.92
C ILE A 34 32.17 11.77 18.02
N TYR A 35 30.89 11.53 18.26
CA TYR A 35 30.30 10.20 18.31
C TYR A 35 29.19 10.10 17.27
N TYR A 36 28.94 8.88 16.82
CA TYR A 36 27.74 8.53 16.07
C TYR A 36 26.94 7.52 16.88
N ARG A 37 25.62 7.67 16.89
CA ARG A 37 24.69 6.72 17.51
C ARG A 37 23.74 6.21 16.44
N ASN A 38 23.81 4.92 16.15
CA ASN A 38 22.78 4.23 15.38
C ASN A 38 21.64 3.80 16.33
N TRP A 39 20.40 3.82 15.87
CA TRP A 39 19.25 3.34 16.64
C TRP A 39 19.31 1.83 16.94
N SER A 40 19.92 1.06 16.04
CA SER A 40 20.14 -0.39 16.25
C SER A 40 21.28 -0.72 17.22
N GLU A 41 22.09 0.27 17.59
CA GLU A 41 23.24 0.09 18.48
C GLU A 41 22.96 0.69 19.86
N GLU A 42 23.04 -0.10 20.93
CA GLU A 42 22.88 0.40 22.31
C GLU A 42 23.98 1.40 22.72
N LYS A 43 25.11 1.45 22.01
CA LYS A 43 26.29 2.23 22.37
C LYS A 43 26.68 3.20 21.27
N THR A 44 27.01 4.43 21.67
CA THR A 44 27.58 5.44 20.79
C THR A 44 29.00 5.06 20.37
N ARG A 45 29.28 5.11 19.07
CA ARG A 45 30.62 4.88 18.51
C ARG A 45 31.40 6.17 18.41
N ILE A 46 32.62 6.21 18.97
CA ILE A 46 33.54 7.34 18.78
C ILE A 46 34.09 7.35 17.35
N LEU A 47 34.03 8.50 16.67
CA LEU A 47 34.58 8.68 15.34
C LEU A 47 36.04 9.13 15.44
N LYS A 48 36.95 8.32 14.90
CA LYS A 48 38.40 8.59 14.90
C LYS A 48 38.83 9.31 13.63
N ASN A 49 39.97 10.01 13.70
CA ASN A 49 40.59 10.71 12.57
C ASN A 49 39.69 11.78 11.92
N ILE A 50 38.85 12.42 12.74
CA ILE A 50 37.98 13.52 12.34
C ILE A 50 38.68 14.85 12.64
N ASP A 51 38.62 15.81 11.70
CA ASP A 51 38.95 17.19 12.02
C ASP A 51 37.80 17.83 12.82
N LYS A 52 37.87 17.68 14.14
CA LYS A 52 36.86 18.12 15.11
C LYS A 52 36.54 19.61 15.01
N LYS A 53 37.51 20.44 14.61
CA LYS A 53 37.36 21.90 14.53
C LYS A 53 36.47 22.30 13.35
N SER A 54 36.57 21.59 12.24
CA SER A 54 35.77 21.83 11.03
C SER A 54 34.55 20.91 10.89
N PHE A 55 34.31 20.03 11.87
CA PHE A 55 33.22 19.06 11.80
C PHE A 55 31.85 19.72 11.84
N GLU A 56 31.04 19.44 10.83
CA GLU A 56 29.71 19.96 10.60
C GLU A 56 28.74 18.79 10.37
N ILE A 57 27.62 18.79 11.07
CA ILE A 57 26.54 17.82 10.85
C ILE A 57 25.66 18.38 9.74
N LEU A 58 25.38 17.56 8.74
CA LEU A 58 24.56 17.91 7.59
C LEU A 58 23.19 17.23 7.72
N GLU A 59 22.35 17.37 6.69
CA GLU A 59 21.06 16.69 6.61
C GLU A 59 21.22 15.18 6.32
N ASN A 60 20.15 14.42 6.57
CA ASN A 60 20.02 13.00 6.18
C ASN A 60 21.21 12.12 6.59
N ASP A 61 21.60 12.19 7.87
CA ASP A 61 22.69 11.41 8.46
C ASP A 61 24.07 11.61 7.81
N PHE A 62 24.25 12.68 7.04
CA PHE A 62 25.56 13.10 6.57
C PHE A 62 26.24 14.01 7.58
N ALA A 63 27.57 14.00 7.54
CA ALA A 63 28.41 15.01 8.17
C ALA A 63 29.63 15.27 7.31
N LYS A 64 30.34 16.36 7.58
CA LYS A 64 31.62 16.64 6.93
C LYS A 64 32.62 17.23 7.89
N ASP A 65 33.89 17.07 7.55
CA ASP A 65 34.94 17.96 8.01
C ASP A 65 35.65 18.59 6.80
N LYS A 66 36.70 19.37 7.03
CA LYS A 66 37.43 20.03 5.94
C LYS A 66 38.09 19.07 4.94
N ASN A 67 38.23 17.79 5.29
CA ASN A 67 38.96 16.77 4.54
C ASN A 67 38.03 15.66 3.99
N ASN A 68 36.89 15.38 4.62
CA ASN A 68 36.09 14.21 4.34
C ASN A 68 34.57 14.46 4.47
N ILE A 69 33.79 13.64 3.75
CA ILE A 69 32.36 13.44 3.97
C ILE A 69 32.13 12.13 4.72
N TYR A 70 31.11 12.13 5.57
CA TYR A 70 30.68 10.98 6.35
C TYR A 70 29.18 10.75 6.15
N TYR A 71 28.75 9.50 6.19
CA TYR A 71 27.35 9.08 6.29
C TYR A 71 27.23 8.02 7.36
N GLN A 72 26.31 8.22 8.31
CA GLN A 72 26.12 7.32 9.46
C GLN A 72 27.43 7.00 10.22
N GLY A 73 28.30 8.01 10.34
CA GLY A 73 29.61 7.90 10.97
C GLY A 73 30.68 7.16 10.16
N GLU A 74 30.38 6.66 8.96
CA GLU A 74 31.36 6.06 8.05
C GLU A 74 31.90 7.11 7.08
N LYS A 75 33.19 7.06 6.78
CA LYS A 75 33.81 7.95 5.78
C LYS A 75 33.44 7.51 4.36
N ILE A 76 33.05 8.46 3.51
CA ILE A 76 32.89 8.25 2.07
C ILE A 76 34.19 8.63 1.38
N GLU A 77 34.83 7.66 0.73
CA GLU A 77 36.09 7.88 0.03
C GLU A 77 35.90 8.64 -1.29
N LYS A 78 36.92 9.38 -1.71
CA LYS A 78 37.05 10.06 -3.01
C LYS A 78 36.11 11.24 -3.29
N ILE A 79 35.11 11.50 -2.45
CA ILE A 79 34.28 12.71 -2.52
C ILE A 79 35.03 13.92 -1.98
N ASP A 80 35.08 15.01 -2.75
CA ASP A 80 35.61 16.30 -2.31
C ASP A 80 34.62 17.01 -1.37
N PRO A 81 34.95 17.20 -0.08
CA PRO A 81 34.04 17.82 0.88
C PRO A 81 33.73 19.30 0.59
N LYS A 82 34.56 19.99 -0.21
CA LYS A 82 34.36 21.40 -0.54
C LYS A 82 33.25 21.61 -1.56
N SER A 83 33.14 20.69 -2.52
CA SER A 83 32.15 20.74 -3.61
C SER A 83 30.98 19.77 -3.40
N ALA A 84 31.01 18.98 -2.32
CA ALA A 84 29.98 18.03 -1.95
C ALA A 84 28.59 18.67 -1.81
N LYS A 85 27.59 18.02 -2.41
CA LYS A 85 26.16 18.33 -2.28
C LYS A 85 25.39 17.05 -1.98
N ILE A 86 24.57 17.11 -0.94
CA ILE A 86 23.66 16.03 -0.55
C ILE A 86 22.35 16.21 -1.30
N PHE A 87 21.71 15.11 -1.66
CA PHE A 87 20.37 15.09 -2.24
C PHE A 87 19.70 13.74 -2.00
N GLY A 88 18.36 13.72 -1.95
CA GLY A 88 17.64 12.54 -1.47
C GLY A 88 18.04 12.19 -0.03
N SER A 89 17.75 10.97 0.41
CA SER A 89 18.04 10.51 1.77
C SER A 89 19.46 10.00 1.98
N HIS A 90 20.16 9.55 0.93
CA HIS A 90 21.45 8.87 1.09
C HIS A 90 22.42 9.11 -0.08
N PHE A 91 22.20 10.13 -0.92
CA PHE A 91 23.10 10.43 -2.03
C PHE A 91 23.95 11.67 -1.79
N VAL A 92 25.20 11.61 -2.23
CA VAL A 92 26.13 12.73 -2.24
C VAL A 92 26.85 12.80 -3.59
N LYS A 93 27.08 14.02 -4.10
CA LYS A 93 27.89 14.25 -5.29
C LYS A 93 28.91 15.35 -5.08
N ASP A 94 30.00 15.28 -5.82
CA ASP A 94 30.91 16.40 -6.05
C ASP A 94 30.98 16.71 -7.55
N GLU A 95 32.01 17.44 -8.00
CA GLU A 95 32.19 17.74 -9.42
C GLU A 95 32.59 16.52 -10.28
N LYS A 96 33.05 15.43 -9.68
CA LYS A 96 33.65 14.28 -10.36
C LYS A 96 32.82 13.00 -10.25
N MET A 97 32.08 12.82 -9.17
CA MET A 97 31.35 11.58 -8.91
C MET A 97 30.05 11.80 -8.15
N VAL A 98 29.21 10.77 -8.24
CA VAL A 98 27.98 10.61 -7.47
C VAL A 98 28.08 9.31 -6.71
N PHE A 99 27.73 9.33 -5.43
CA PHE A 99 27.86 8.20 -4.54
C PHE A 99 26.55 7.96 -3.79
N ASP A 100 26.13 6.71 -3.78
CA ASP A 100 25.09 6.17 -2.91
C ASP A 100 25.74 5.71 -1.61
N ALA A 101 25.45 6.42 -0.53
CA ALA A 101 26.04 6.15 0.78
C ALA A 101 25.43 4.93 1.48
N ASP A 102 24.20 4.55 1.12
CA ASP A 102 23.51 3.39 1.69
C ASP A 102 23.94 2.10 0.99
N GLU A 103 23.91 2.06 -0.35
CA GLU A 103 24.45 0.95 -1.14
C GLU A 103 26.00 0.92 -1.18
N LYS A 104 26.66 1.99 -0.69
CA LYS A 104 28.12 2.19 -0.70
C LYS A 104 28.74 2.08 -2.10
N LYS A 105 28.09 2.70 -3.09
CA LYS A 105 28.42 2.51 -4.50
C LYS A 105 28.56 3.83 -5.24
N GLU A 106 29.62 3.94 -6.04
CA GLU A 106 29.77 5.01 -7.02
C GLU A 106 28.90 4.72 -8.24
N LEU A 107 28.16 5.74 -8.65
CA LEU A 107 27.41 5.71 -9.89
C LEU A 107 28.30 6.11 -11.06
N LYS A 108 28.22 5.32 -12.12
CA LYS A 108 28.95 5.56 -13.36
C LYS A 108 28.05 6.21 -14.40
N ASP A 109 28.66 6.85 -15.38
CA ASP A 109 27.99 7.40 -16.56
C ASP A 109 26.91 8.46 -16.23
N VAL A 110 27.14 9.24 -15.16
CA VAL A 110 26.32 10.36 -14.74
C VAL A 110 27.05 11.68 -15.01
N ASP A 111 26.38 12.65 -15.63
CA ASP A 111 26.90 14.00 -15.75
C ASP A 111 26.67 14.76 -14.43
N THR A 112 27.65 14.66 -13.54
CA THR A 112 27.65 15.24 -12.18
C THR A 112 27.35 16.74 -12.16
N LYS A 113 27.78 17.47 -13.20
CA LYS A 113 27.64 18.93 -13.30
C LYS A 113 26.20 19.35 -13.57
N THR A 114 25.50 18.59 -14.41
CA THR A 114 24.12 18.89 -14.81
C THR A 114 23.06 18.11 -14.04
N LEU A 115 23.46 17.12 -13.24
CA LEU A 115 22.56 16.34 -12.40
C LEU A 115 21.79 17.22 -11.41
N LYS A 116 20.46 17.08 -11.42
CA LYS A 116 19.51 17.77 -10.55
C LYS A 116 18.37 16.83 -10.13
N SER A 117 17.80 17.10 -8.96
CA SER A 117 16.58 16.44 -8.53
C SER A 117 15.39 16.89 -9.38
N VAL A 118 14.51 15.95 -9.67
CA VAL A 118 13.22 16.17 -10.33
C VAL A 118 12.08 16.11 -9.31
N GLY A 119 12.26 15.33 -8.24
CA GLY A 119 11.34 15.18 -7.12
C GLY A 119 11.48 13.78 -6.54
N ASP A 120 11.43 13.65 -5.21
CA ASP A 120 11.56 12.37 -4.52
C ASP A 120 12.86 11.63 -4.95
N TYR A 121 12.77 10.33 -5.24
CA TYR A 121 13.87 9.51 -5.77
C TYR A 121 14.18 9.72 -7.28
N TYR A 122 13.55 10.69 -7.96
CA TYR A 122 13.80 10.95 -9.38
C TYR A 122 14.80 12.09 -9.63
N PHE A 123 15.70 11.86 -10.58
CA PHE A 123 16.78 12.77 -10.94
C PHE A 123 16.98 12.81 -12.45
N LYS A 124 17.58 13.89 -12.94
CA LYS A 124 18.00 13.98 -14.34
C LYS A 124 19.28 14.78 -14.50
N ASP A 125 20.10 14.38 -15.45
CA ASP A 125 21.19 15.18 -15.98
C ASP A 125 20.85 15.61 -17.41
N LYS A 126 21.82 16.16 -18.16
CA LYS A 126 21.58 16.60 -19.54
C LYS A 126 21.34 15.46 -20.54
N ASN A 127 21.70 14.22 -20.18
CA ASN A 127 21.73 13.05 -21.06
C ASN A 127 20.69 11.98 -20.67
N ASN A 128 20.37 11.83 -19.38
CA ASN A 128 19.57 10.74 -18.86
C ASN A 128 18.69 11.16 -17.67
N ALA A 129 17.67 10.35 -17.41
CA ALA A 129 16.88 10.38 -16.18
C ALA A 129 17.12 9.10 -15.37
N TYR A 130 16.93 9.24 -14.06
CA TYR A 130 17.25 8.21 -13.07
C TYR A 130 16.12 8.12 -12.04
N PHE A 131 15.88 6.91 -11.56
CA PHE A 131 15.10 6.65 -10.36
C PHE A 131 15.99 5.92 -9.36
N ASP A 132 16.04 6.40 -8.12
CA ASP A 132 16.89 5.82 -7.08
C ASP A 132 18.33 5.60 -7.59
N MET A 133 18.84 6.62 -8.27
CA MET A 133 20.17 6.63 -8.89
C MET A 133 20.43 5.54 -9.97
N LYS A 134 19.42 4.75 -10.34
CA LYS A 134 19.46 3.79 -11.44
C LYS A 134 18.91 4.45 -12.70
N LYS A 135 19.65 4.32 -13.81
CA LYS A 135 19.25 4.91 -15.09
C LYS A 135 17.89 4.31 -15.51
N ILE A 136 16.98 5.17 -15.94
CA ILE A 136 15.73 4.73 -16.56
C ILE A 136 16.08 4.21 -17.97
N ASP A 137 15.85 2.91 -18.21
CA ASP A 137 16.26 2.23 -19.46
C ASP A 137 15.58 2.79 -20.71
N GLU A 138 14.38 3.34 -20.54
CA GLU A 138 13.58 3.88 -21.64
C GLU A 138 14.11 5.24 -22.08
N LYS A 139 13.92 5.55 -23.37
CA LYS A 139 14.27 6.88 -23.89
C LYS A 139 13.33 7.94 -23.31
N VAL A 140 13.81 8.63 -22.28
CA VAL A 140 13.07 9.69 -21.57
C VAL A 140 13.19 11.01 -22.32
N ASP A 141 12.08 11.70 -22.50
CA ASP A 141 12.09 13.10 -22.94
C ASP A 141 12.41 14.02 -21.74
N LEU A 142 13.69 14.36 -21.61
CA LEU A 142 14.22 15.08 -20.44
C LEU A 142 13.66 16.50 -20.26
N GLU A 143 13.23 17.13 -21.35
CA GLU A 143 12.64 18.47 -21.32
C GLU A 143 11.31 18.45 -20.57
N THR A 144 10.47 17.46 -20.88
CA THR A 144 9.13 17.30 -20.29
C THR A 144 9.09 16.36 -19.08
N PHE A 145 10.24 15.75 -18.72
CA PHE A 145 10.34 14.84 -17.59
C PHE A 145 10.14 15.56 -16.25
N VAL A 146 9.07 15.17 -15.53
CA VAL A 146 8.64 15.73 -14.26
C VAL A 146 8.21 14.64 -13.29
N TYR A 147 8.48 14.87 -12.01
CA TYR A 147 7.92 14.07 -10.92
C TYR A 147 6.45 14.43 -10.72
N LEU A 148 5.66 13.44 -10.32
CA LEU A 148 4.25 13.61 -9.99
C LEU A 148 4.09 13.44 -8.48
N ASP A 149 3.55 12.30 -8.05
CA ASP A 149 3.35 11.93 -6.65
C ASP A 149 3.30 10.40 -6.58
N TYR A 150 3.41 9.81 -5.38
CA TYR A 150 3.36 8.35 -5.17
C TYR A 150 4.31 7.57 -6.08
N PHE A 151 5.57 8.00 -6.16
CA PHE A 151 6.62 7.37 -7.00
C PHE A 151 6.33 7.35 -8.50
N TYR A 152 5.36 8.14 -8.97
CA TYR A 152 5.14 8.36 -10.40
C TYR A 152 5.99 9.53 -10.92
N ALA A 153 6.51 9.35 -12.12
CA ALA A 153 7.05 10.43 -12.94
C ALA A 153 6.48 10.29 -14.35
N LYS A 154 6.56 11.35 -15.15
CA LYS A 154 6.19 11.29 -16.56
C LYS A 154 7.09 12.14 -17.42
N ASP A 155 7.13 11.81 -18.69
CA ASP A 155 7.44 12.76 -19.75
C ASP A 155 6.22 12.95 -20.67
N LYS A 156 6.37 13.60 -21.82
CA LYS A 156 5.26 13.81 -22.77
C LYS A 156 4.73 12.53 -23.42
N ASN A 157 5.50 11.44 -23.41
CA ASN A 157 5.20 10.19 -24.11
C ASN A 157 4.87 9.04 -23.14
N ASN A 158 5.50 9.01 -21.97
CA ASN A 158 5.53 7.85 -21.08
C ASN A 158 5.19 8.25 -19.63
N LEU A 159 4.51 7.33 -18.94
CA LEU A 159 4.37 7.33 -17.49
C LEU A 159 5.37 6.33 -16.91
N TYR A 160 5.95 6.67 -15.75
CA TYR A 160 6.93 5.85 -15.04
C TYR A 160 6.49 5.63 -13.60
N PHE A 161 6.77 4.45 -13.06
CA PHE A 161 6.55 4.05 -11.67
C PHE A 161 7.80 3.35 -11.14
N TYR A 162 8.42 3.86 -10.06
CA TYR A 162 9.75 3.42 -9.59
C TYR A 162 10.79 3.33 -10.72
N GLY A 163 10.79 4.33 -11.60
CA GLY A 163 11.66 4.37 -12.78
C GLY A 163 11.28 3.46 -13.94
N GLN A 164 10.37 2.50 -13.76
CA GLN A 164 9.91 1.60 -14.81
C GLN A 164 8.79 2.24 -15.63
N LYS A 165 8.82 2.08 -16.96
CA LYS A 165 7.72 2.55 -17.82
C LYS A 165 6.45 1.74 -17.59
N VAL A 166 5.36 2.44 -17.33
CA VAL A 166 4.01 1.87 -17.20
C VAL A 166 3.45 1.65 -18.60
N LYS A 167 3.33 0.38 -19.01
CA LYS A 167 2.87 0.02 -20.35
C LYS A 167 1.35 0.08 -20.47
N GLY A 168 0.82 0.47 -21.63
CA GLY A 168 -0.62 0.46 -21.91
C GLY A 168 -1.38 1.73 -21.50
N VAL A 169 -0.66 2.78 -21.04
CA VAL A 169 -1.25 4.06 -20.66
C VAL A 169 -0.41 5.24 -21.15
N ASN A 170 -1.08 6.34 -21.47
CA ASN A 170 -0.45 7.62 -21.79
C ASN A 170 -0.40 8.50 -20.52
N PRO A 171 0.60 9.38 -20.33
CA PRO A 171 0.69 10.22 -19.13
C PRO A 171 -0.23 11.48 -19.10
N ASN A 172 -1.08 11.68 -20.10
CA ASN A 172 -1.97 12.85 -20.21
C ASN A 172 -2.95 12.94 -19.05
N ASN A 173 -3.09 14.13 -18.45
CA ASN A 173 -4.00 14.41 -17.33
C ASN A 173 -3.93 13.38 -16.19
N PHE A 174 -2.72 12.87 -15.91
CA PHE A 174 -2.49 11.86 -14.88
C PHE A 174 -3.01 12.31 -13.51
N ASN A 175 -3.63 11.38 -12.79
CA ASN A 175 -3.96 11.55 -11.38
C ASN A 175 -3.97 10.19 -10.66
N PHE A 176 -3.25 10.08 -9.55
CA PHE A 176 -3.32 8.90 -8.69
C PHE A 176 -4.63 8.88 -7.89
N LEU A 177 -5.31 7.73 -7.86
CA LEU A 177 -6.58 7.57 -7.14
C LEU A 177 -6.38 6.87 -5.79
N THR A 178 -5.97 5.60 -5.78
CA THR A 178 -5.83 4.80 -4.55
C THR A 178 -5.00 3.54 -4.79
N LEU A 179 -4.40 3.00 -3.72
CA LEU A 179 -3.87 1.63 -3.67
C LEU A 179 -5.02 0.62 -3.47
N LEU A 180 -4.80 -0.61 -3.93
CA LEU A 180 -5.73 -1.73 -3.72
C LEU A 180 -5.16 -2.74 -2.72
N SER A 181 -4.03 -3.37 -3.05
CA SER A 181 -3.45 -4.45 -2.24
C SER A 181 -2.00 -4.14 -1.87
N SER A 182 -1.10 -4.34 -2.82
CA SER A 182 0.34 -4.13 -2.73
C SER A 182 0.75 -3.00 -3.66
N VAL A 183 2.02 -2.64 -3.60
CA VAL A 183 2.64 -1.76 -4.59
C VAL A 183 3.15 -2.66 -5.73
N PRO A 184 2.82 -2.41 -7.02
CA PRO A 184 2.16 -1.23 -7.61
C PRO A 184 0.61 -1.28 -7.69
N ASP A 185 -0.05 -2.34 -7.23
CA ASP A 185 -1.49 -2.58 -7.45
C ASP A 185 -2.37 -1.39 -7.02
N ASN A 186 -2.75 -0.55 -7.99
CA ASN A 186 -3.39 0.74 -7.74
C ASN A 186 -4.26 1.21 -8.90
N ILE A 187 -5.09 2.22 -8.64
CA ILE A 187 -5.93 2.86 -9.65
C ILE A 187 -5.39 4.26 -9.94
N ILE A 188 -5.27 4.57 -11.23
CA ILE A 188 -4.95 5.91 -11.72
C ILE A 188 -6.02 6.39 -12.70
N LYS A 189 -6.12 7.70 -12.85
CA LYS A 189 -6.79 8.34 -13.98
C LYS A 189 -5.74 8.79 -14.99
N SER A 190 -6.00 8.53 -16.26
CA SER A 190 -5.26 9.10 -17.38
C SER A 190 -6.24 9.51 -18.47
N GLY A 191 -6.10 10.75 -18.96
CA GLY A 191 -7.09 11.38 -19.82
C GLY A 191 -8.45 11.43 -19.11
N ASN A 192 -9.46 10.82 -19.72
CA ASN A 192 -10.81 10.69 -19.16
C ASN A 192 -11.10 9.29 -18.61
N ASP A 193 -10.12 8.39 -18.66
CA ASP A 193 -10.28 6.98 -18.34
C ASP A 193 -9.58 6.61 -17.03
N PHE A 194 -10.02 5.51 -16.43
CA PHE A 194 -9.39 4.90 -15.26
C PHE A 194 -8.62 3.65 -15.67
N TYR A 195 -7.50 3.41 -15.00
CA TYR A 195 -6.61 2.30 -15.26
C TYR A 195 -6.25 1.61 -13.96
N LEU A 196 -6.25 0.28 -13.98
CA LEU A 196 -5.56 -0.53 -12.98
C LEU A 196 -4.10 -0.62 -13.37
N VAL A 197 -3.19 -0.15 -12.51
CA VAL A 197 -1.75 -0.36 -12.64
C VAL A 197 -1.36 -1.54 -11.78
N TYR A 198 -0.59 -2.47 -12.34
CA TYR A 198 -0.15 -3.67 -11.65
C TYR A 198 1.22 -4.13 -12.16
N GLU A 199 1.93 -4.89 -11.34
CA GLU A 199 3.14 -5.60 -11.74
C GLU A 199 2.74 -6.96 -12.28
N ASN A 200 3.29 -7.32 -13.44
CA ASN A 200 3.08 -8.64 -14.02
C ASN A 200 4.07 -9.63 -13.42
N ASP A 201 3.56 -10.64 -12.73
CA ASP A 201 4.37 -11.58 -11.94
C ASP A 201 5.31 -12.46 -12.79
N LEU A 202 5.07 -12.56 -14.12
CA LEU A 202 5.93 -13.33 -15.03
C LEU A 202 7.19 -12.59 -15.46
N ASN A 203 7.16 -11.26 -15.51
CA ASN A 203 8.27 -10.46 -16.05
C ASN A 203 8.65 -9.23 -15.22
N ASN A 204 7.99 -9.03 -14.08
CA ASN A 204 8.20 -7.92 -13.14
C ASN A 204 8.12 -6.53 -13.81
N LYS A 205 7.36 -6.43 -14.92
CA LYS A 205 7.11 -5.14 -15.59
C LYS A 205 5.76 -4.59 -15.18
N ILE A 206 5.68 -3.27 -15.21
CA ILE A 206 4.48 -2.52 -14.83
C ILE A 206 3.57 -2.31 -16.04
N TYR A 207 2.31 -2.69 -15.90
CA TYR A 207 1.26 -2.51 -16.90
C TYR A 207 0.11 -1.70 -16.33
N ALA A 208 -0.61 -1.03 -17.22
CA ALA A 208 -1.85 -0.34 -16.93
C ALA A 208 -2.94 -0.88 -17.86
N LYS A 209 -3.99 -1.45 -17.27
CA LYS A 209 -5.16 -1.95 -17.98
C LYS A 209 -6.30 -0.96 -17.84
N LYS A 210 -6.81 -0.48 -18.98
CA LYS A 210 -7.98 0.41 -19.01
C LYS A 210 -9.16 -0.32 -18.38
N MET A 211 -9.89 0.37 -17.52
CA MET A 211 -11.10 -0.15 -16.90
C MET A 211 -12.30 0.09 -17.79
N ASP A 212 -13.17 -0.91 -17.90
CA ASP A 212 -14.36 -0.85 -18.77
C ASP A 212 -15.54 -0.08 -18.13
N PHE A 213 -15.36 0.42 -16.92
CA PHE A 213 -16.35 1.19 -16.18
C PHE A 213 -15.69 2.32 -15.39
N PRO A 214 -16.32 3.50 -15.34
CA PRO A 214 -15.86 4.58 -14.48
C PRO A 214 -16.19 4.28 -13.01
N ILE A 215 -15.30 4.72 -12.11
CA ILE A 215 -15.51 4.73 -10.67
C ILE A 215 -15.89 6.16 -10.25
N ASP A 216 -16.80 6.29 -9.29
CA ASP A 216 -17.01 7.53 -8.56
C ASP A 216 -15.89 7.74 -7.52
N ARG A 217 -14.92 8.58 -7.87
CA ARG A 217 -13.73 8.88 -7.06
C ARG A 217 -14.04 9.34 -5.63
N ASP A 218 -15.08 10.16 -5.46
CA ASP A 218 -15.35 10.82 -4.18
C ASP A 218 -15.92 9.84 -3.15
N THR A 219 -16.50 8.74 -3.62
CA THR A 219 -17.16 7.74 -2.79
C THR A 219 -16.52 6.36 -2.87
N PHE A 220 -15.49 6.18 -3.70
CA PHE A 220 -14.76 4.93 -3.80
C PHE A 220 -13.97 4.64 -2.53
N GLU A 221 -14.28 3.51 -1.89
CA GLU A 221 -13.64 3.08 -0.65
C GLU A 221 -13.53 1.56 -0.58
N SER A 222 -12.58 1.08 0.23
CA SER A 222 -12.52 -0.35 0.56
C SER A 222 -13.77 -0.76 1.32
N PHE A 223 -14.37 -1.86 0.87
CA PHE A 223 -15.53 -2.47 1.47
C PHE A 223 -15.15 -3.63 2.38
N SER A 224 -14.37 -4.59 1.91
CA SER A 224 -13.81 -5.71 2.67
C SER A 224 -12.41 -6.02 2.13
N MET A 225 -11.84 -7.15 2.51
CA MET A 225 -10.63 -7.66 1.85
C MET A 225 -10.92 -7.79 0.35
N ARG A 226 -10.16 -7.08 -0.50
CA ARG A 226 -10.28 -7.07 -1.97
C ARG A 226 -11.61 -6.60 -2.57
N VAL A 227 -12.65 -6.33 -1.79
CA VAL A 227 -13.89 -5.71 -2.28
C VAL A 227 -13.86 -4.21 -2.04
N TYR A 228 -14.31 -3.45 -3.02
CA TYR A 228 -14.42 -2.01 -3.01
C TYR A 228 -15.83 -1.60 -3.39
N LYS A 229 -16.23 -0.39 -3.02
CA LYS A 229 -17.49 0.17 -3.47
C LYS A 229 -17.37 1.65 -3.74
N ASP A 230 -18.25 2.17 -4.57
CA ASP A 230 -18.58 3.58 -4.61
C ASP A 230 -20.09 3.77 -4.35
N LYS A 231 -20.61 4.99 -4.54
CA LYS A 231 -22.05 5.27 -4.34
C LYS A 231 -22.97 4.54 -5.35
N ASN A 232 -22.40 3.96 -6.40
CA ASN A 232 -23.13 3.37 -7.53
C ASN A 232 -22.94 1.86 -7.65
N ASN A 233 -21.79 1.29 -7.25
CA ASN A 233 -21.41 -0.09 -7.54
C ASN A 233 -20.49 -0.71 -6.47
N PHE A 234 -20.42 -2.04 -6.50
CA PHE A 234 -19.38 -2.84 -5.85
C PHE A 234 -18.40 -3.40 -6.87
N TYR A 235 -17.16 -3.60 -6.44
CA TYR A 235 -16.05 -4.05 -7.25
C TYR A 235 -15.24 -5.08 -6.48
N TYR A 236 -14.74 -6.10 -7.18
CA TYR A 236 -13.81 -7.11 -6.69
C TYR A 236 -12.44 -6.88 -7.32
N TYR A 237 -11.40 -6.85 -6.51
CA TYR A 237 -10.02 -6.91 -6.98
C TYR A 237 -9.58 -8.36 -7.04
N ASP A 238 -9.57 -8.91 -8.25
CA ASP A 238 -9.07 -10.23 -8.54
C ASP A 238 -7.55 -10.15 -8.68
N ASP A 239 -6.83 -10.69 -7.70
CA ASP A 239 -5.37 -10.80 -7.68
C ASP A 239 -4.93 -12.26 -7.84
N THR A 240 -5.80 -13.14 -8.34
CA THR A 240 -5.51 -14.57 -8.43
C THR A 240 -4.43 -14.87 -9.49
N ASP A 241 -3.43 -15.65 -9.09
CA ASP A 241 -2.22 -16.02 -9.86
C ASP A 241 -2.45 -16.91 -11.09
N ASP A 242 -3.71 -17.21 -11.43
CA ASP A 242 -4.01 -18.09 -12.55
C ASP A 242 -3.61 -17.38 -13.86
N ILE A 243 -2.54 -17.90 -14.46
CA ILE A 243 -1.70 -17.48 -15.61
C ILE A 243 -2.44 -16.85 -16.81
N LYS A 244 -3.78 -16.94 -16.87
CA LYS A 244 -4.64 -16.43 -17.96
C LYS A 244 -5.46 -15.19 -17.62
N LYS A 245 -5.72 -14.87 -16.35
CA LYS A 245 -6.68 -13.79 -16.00
C LYS A 245 -6.01 -12.49 -15.56
N GLY A 246 -4.89 -12.56 -14.84
CA GLY A 246 -4.12 -11.40 -14.38
C GLY A 246 -4.89 -10.48 -13.44
N LYS A 247 -4.15 -9.67 -12.67
CA LYS A 247 -4.70 -8.67 -11.75
C LYS A 247 -5.73 -7.79 -12.47
N THR A 248 -6.96 -7.74 -11.94
CA THR A 248 -8.06 -6.99 -12.56
C THR A 248 -9.08 -6.51 -11.54
N LEU A 249 -9.69 -5.34 -11.78
CA LEU A 249 -10.86 -4.90 -11.01
C LEU A 249 -12.12 -5.26 -11.79
N ILE A 250 -13.01 -6.03 -11.18
CA ILE A 250 -14.24 -6.55 -11.78
C ILE A 250 -15.43 -5.93 -11.06
N LYS A 251 -16.43 -5.49 -11.81
CA LYS A 251 -17.68 -5.02 -11.22
C LYS A 251 -18.56 -6.21 -10.83
N PHE A 252 -19.04 -6.24 -9.59
CA PHE A 252 -20.03 -7.23 -9.14
C PHE A 252 -21.34 -7.09 -9.91
N LYS A 253 -22.01 -8.21 -10.19
CA LYS A 253 -23.44 -8.17 -10.56
C LYS A 253 -24.24 -7.86 -9.31
N ASN A 254 -25.07 -6.82 -9.38
CA ASN A 254 -25.72 -6.25 -8.21
C ASN A 254 -27.25 -6.41 -8.29
N GLU A 255 -27.82 -7.06 -7.27
CA GLU A 255 -29.26 -7.13 -7.01
C GLU A 255 -29.69 -6.21 -5.85
N ALA A 256 -28.73 -5.65 -5.11
CA ALA A 256 -28.95 -4.90 -3.86
C ALA A 256 -29.01 -3.38 -4.07
N ASP A 257 -29.75 -2.66 -3.21
CA ASP A 257 -29.68 -1.19 -3.16
C ASP A 257 -28.47 -0.72 -2.35
N ILE A 258 -27.38 -0.48 -3.08
CA ILE A 258 -26.05 -0.12 -2.56
C ILE A 258 -26.07 1.04 -1.57
N LYS A 259 -26.96 2.02 -1.77
CA LYS A 259 -27.00 3.23 -0.93
C LYS A 259 -27.45 2.95 0.49
N THR A 260 -28.18 1.86 0.68
CA THR A 260 -28.78 1.49 1.98
C THR A 260 -28.05 0.36 2.69
N LEU A 261 -27.03 -0.22 2.05
CA LEU A 261 -26.28 -1.35 2.59
C LEU A 261 -25.45 -0.96 3.81
N LYS A 262 -25.52 -1.82 4.81
CA LYS A 262 -24.79 -1.74 6.07
C LYS A 262 -24.11 -3.09 6.31
N PHE A 263 -22.92 -3.03 6.88
CA PHE A 263 -22.18 -4.20 7.29
C PHE A 263 -22.84 -4.87 8.49
N LEU A 264 -22.81 -6.19 8.50
CA LEU A 264 -23.07 -6.96 9.69
C LEU A 264 -21.77 -7.18 10.47
N LYS A 265 -21.92 -7.54 11.74
CA LYS A 265 -20.83 -7.87 12.63
C LYS A 265 -20.93 -9.32 13.06
N GLU A 266 -19.78 -9.95 13.18
CA GLU A 266 -19.60 -11.26 13.79
C GLU A 266 -19.82 -11.18 15.31
N LYS A 267 -19.92 -12.34 15.98
CA LYS A 267 -20.13 -12.40 17.43
C LYS A 267 -18.99 -11.74 18.23
N ASN A 268 -17.77 -11.80 17.72
CA ASN A 268 -16.60 -11.15 18.34
C ASN A 268 -16.64 -9.60 18.20
N GLY A 269 -17.63 -9.05 17.47
CA GLY A 269 -17.80 -7.62 17.24
C GLY A 269 -17.06 -7.09 16.01
N GLU A 270 -16.27 -7.94 15.35
CA GLU A 270 -15.62 -7.63 14.08
C GLU A 270 -16.64 -7.53 12.96
N LYS A 271 -16.24 -6.82 11.91
CA LYS A 271 -17.06 -6.61 10.73
C LYS A 271 -16.99 -7.87 9.86
N SER A 272 -18.14 -8.39 9.43
CA SER A 272 -18.18 -9.48 8.45
C SER A 272 -17.86 -8.95 7.05
N ASN A 273 -17.08 -9.73 6.31
CA ASN A 273 -16.76 -9.46 4.91
C ASN A 273 -17.76 -10.11 3.95
N GLU A 274 -18.51 -11.10 4.44
CA GLU A 274 -19.35 -12.01 3.69
C GLU A 274 -20.82 -11.62 3.74
N TYR A 275 -21.28 -10.98 4.83
CA TYR A 275 -22.70 -10.71 5.05
C TYR A 275 -22.99 -9.22 5.23
N ILE A 276 -23.94 -8.74 4.43
CA ILE A 276 -24.31 -7.32 4.35
C ILE A 276 -25.84 -7.23 4.34
N LYS A 277 -26.41 -6.11 4.78
CA LYS A 277 -27.87 -5.95 4.79
C LYS A 277 -28.32 -4.56 4.45
N ASP A 278 -29.53 -4.45 3.94
CA ASP A 278 -30.28 -3.20 3.89
C ASP A 278 -31.40 -3.22 4.95
N GLU A 279 -32.40 -2.34 4.81
CA GLU A 279 -33.53 -2.23 5.73
C GLU A 279 -34.62 -3.32 5.52
N LYS A 280 -34.43 -4.22 4.56
CA LYS A 280 -35.43 -5.21 4.13
C LYS A 280 -34.84 -6.60 3.89
N ASN A 281 -33.59 -6.70 3.47
CA ASN A 281 -32.95 -7.92 2.98
C ASN A 281 -31.55 -8.09 3.55
N VAL A 282 -31.07 -9.33 3.52
CA VAL A 282 -29.68 -9.71 3.80
C VAL A 282 -29.09 -10.29 2.53
N TYR A 283 -27.81 -10.02 2.29
CA TYR A 283 -27.08 -10.47 1.13
C TYR A 283 -25.78 -11.15 1.56
N TYR A 284 -25.35 -12.10 0.74
CA TYR A 284 -24.06 -12.75 0.81
C TYR A 284 -23.16 -12.20 -0.30
N VAL A 285 -21.92 -11.84 0.06
CA VAL A 285 -20.87 -11.41 -0.87
C VAL A 285 -20.12 -12.67 -1.33
N ASP A 286 -20.46 -13.13 -2.53
CA ASP A 286 -19.87 -14.31 -3.15
C ASP A 286 -18.66 -13.88 -3.99
N GLU A 287 -17.48 -13.85 -3.36
CA GLU A 287 -16.22 -13.47 -4.01
C GLU A 287 -15.82 -14.48 -5.11
N GLU A 288 -16.12 -15.77 -4.92
CA GLU A 288 -15.80 -16.82 -5.90
C GLU A 288 -16.56 -16.63 -7.21
N ASN A 289 -17.85 -16.30 -7.13
CA ASN A 289 -18.69 -16.07 -8.31
C ASN A 289 -18.77 -14.60 -8.73
N VAL A 290 -18.16 -13.68 -7.96
CA VAL A 290 -18.18 -12.22 -8.15
C VAL A 290 -19.62 -11.68 -8.22
N GLU A 291 -20.45 -12.13 -7.27
CA GLU A 291 -21.88 -11.77 -7.17
C GLU A 291 -22.28 -11.38 -5.74
N ILE A 292 -23.16 -10.40 -5.60
CA ILE A 292 -23.82 -10.08 -4.32
C ILE A 292 -25.22 -10.71 -4.39
N LYS A 293 -25.42 -11.79 -3.65
CA LYS A 293 -26.64 -12.61 -3.73
C LYS A 293 -27.56 -12.31 -2.57
N LYS A 294 -28.82 -12.02 -2.86
CA LYS A 294 -29.85 -11.94 -1.82
C LYS A 294 -30.06 -13.30 -1.17
N ILE A 295 -30.11 -13.34 0.16
CA ILE A 295 -30.45 -14.55 0.91
C ILE A 295 -31.97 -14.62 1.01
N GLU A 296 -32.57 -15.52 0.23
CA GLU A 296 -34.02 -15.65 0.17
C GLU A 296 -34.63 -16.09 1.51
N ASN A 297 -35.75 -15.44 1.86
CA ASN A 297 -36.53 -15.68 3.09
C ASN A 297 -35.76 -15.49 4.41
N ALA A 298 -34.60 -14.82 4.40
CA ALA A 298 -33.91 -14.45 5.63
C ALA A 298 -34.67 -13.39 6.44
N ASP A 299 -34.78 -13.59 7.75
CA ASP A 299 -35.33 -12.58 8.67
C ASP A 299 -34.24 -11.53 8.97
N TYR A 300 -34.22 -10.45 8.18
CA TYR A 300 -33.21 -9.40 8.26
C TYR A 300 -33.11 -8.71 9.64
N LYS A 301 -34.18 -8.74 10.44
CA LYS A 301 -34.23 -8.10 11.77
C LYS A 301 -33.47 -8.94 12.80
N THR A 302 -33.57 -10.26 12.69
CA THR A 302 -32.95 -11.21 13.61
C THR A 302 -31.67 -11.84 13.07
N PHE A 303 -31.28 -11.53 11.83
CA PHE A 303 -30.06 -12.05 11.21
C PHE A 303 -28.80 -11.62 11.98
N GLN A 304 -27.96 -12.61 12.28
CA GLN A 304 -26.72 -12.49 13.03
C GLN A 304 -25.65 -13.30 12.34
N VAL A 305 -24.49 -12.69 12.10
CA VAL A 305 -23.29 -13.41 11.67
C VAL A 305 -22.70 -14.08 12.89
N ILE A 306 -22.44 -15.38 12.77
CA ILE A 306 -21.84 -16.17 13.85
C ILE A 306 -20.34 -15.92 13.82
N GLU A 307 -19.70 -16.34 12.73
CA GLU A 307 -18.31 -16.14 12.40
C GLU A 307 -18.10 -16.51 10.92
N TYR A 308 -17.24 -15.77 10.21
CA TYR A 308 -16.84 -16.06 8.84
C TYR A 308 -18.03 -16.43 7.91
N LEU A 309 -18.03 -17.63 7.33
CA LEU A 309 -19.07 -18.12 6.41
C LEU A 309 -20.42 -18.46 7.08
N TYR A 310 -20.52 -18.44 8.42
CA TYR A 310 -21.69 -18.89 9.16
C TYR A 310 -22.55 -17.74 9.66
N ALA A 311 -23.86 -17.85 9.44
CA ALA A 311 -24.83 -16.90 9.97
C ALA A 311 -26.12 -17.62 10.38
N LYS A 312 -27.00 -16.92 11.10
CA LYS A 312 -28.33 -17.42 11.44
C LYS A 312 -29.34 -16.28 11.58
N ASP A 313 -30.60 -16.62 11.45
CA ASP A 313 -31.70 -15.79 11.95
C ASP A 313 -32.51 -16.57 12.99
N LYS A 314 -33.68 -16.07 13.40
CA LYS A 314 -34.53 -16.74 14.39
C LYS A 314 -35.08 -18.10 13.92
N ASN A 315 -35.10 -18.36 12.60
CA ASN A 315 -35.74 -19.52 11.98
C ASN A 315 -34.72 -20.49 11.35
N ASN A 316 -33.59 -20.01 10.83
CA ASN A 316 -32.68 -20.75 9.96
C ASN A 316 -31.21 -20.52 10.33
N VAL A 317 -30.36 -21.47 9.93
CA VAL A 317 -28.90 -21.34 9.91
C VAL A 317 -28.42 -21.31 8.46
N TYR A 318 -27.39 -20.52 8.19
CA TYR A 318 -26.83 -20.30 6.86
C TYR A 318 -25.33 -20.58 6.85
N TYR A 319 -24.86 -21.14 5.73
CA TYR A 319 -23.45 -21.31 5.39
C TYR A 319 -23.22 -20.82 3.96
N GLN A 320 -22.25 -19.93 3.75
CA GLN A 320 -21.99 -19.29 2.45
C GLN A 320 -23.25 -18.70 1.80
N GLY A 321 -24.11 -18.06 2.60
CA GLY A 321 -25.39 -17.51 2.14
C GLY A 321 -26.49 -18.53 1.83
N LYS A 322 -26.21 -19.84 1.87
CA LYS A 322 -27.20 -20.91 1.64
C LYS A 322 -27.78 -21.38 2.97
N LYS A 323 -29.08 -21.68 2.98
CA LYS A 323 -29.77 -22.25 4.15
C LYS A 323 -29.30 -23.70 4.37
N LEU A 324 -29.00 -24.06 5.62
CA LEU A 324 -28.78 -25.44 6.04
C LEU A 324 -30.12 -26.14 6.31
N ASP A 325 -30.26 -27.36 5.81
CA ASP A 325 -31.50 -28.11 5.94
C ASP A 325 -31.63 -28.78 7.31
N ASN A 326 -32.85 -28.72 7.87
CA ASN A 326 -33.22 -29.36 9.14
C ASN A 326 -32.37 -28.96 10.37
N VAL A 327 -31.75 -27.77 10.34
CA VAL A 327 -30.94 -27.25 11.45
C VAL A 327 -31.73 -26.23 12.27
N ASN A 328 -31.88 -26.49 13.57
CA ASN A 328 -32.47 -25.52 14.49
C ASN A 328 -31.42 -24.47 14.95
N PRO A 329 -31.64 -23.16 14.69
CA PRO A 329 -30.67 -22.10 15.03
C PRO A 329 -30.40 -21.93 16.53
N ASN A 330 -31.25 -22.45 17.42
CA ASN A 330 -31.05 -22.41 18.86
C ASN A 330 -30.03 -23.44 19.35
N HIS A 331 -29.85 -24.54 18.61
CA HIS A 331 -28.94 -25.62 18.98
C HIS A 331 -27.63 -25.59 18.18
N PHE A 332 -27.50 -24.67 17.23
CA PHE A 332 -26.32 -24.51 16.39
C PHE A 332 -25.29 -23.55 17.01
N LYS A 333 -24.04 -24.00 17.10
CA LYS A 333 -22.88 -23.20 17.52
C LYS A 333 -21.65 -23.64 16.71
N ILE A 334 -20.68 -22.75 16.58
CA ILE A 334 -19.32 -23.14 16.20
C ILE A 334 -18.46 -23.16 17.45
N VAL A 335 -17.66 -24.22 17.60
CA VAL A 335 -16.72 -24.43 18.71
C VAL A 335 -15.44 -24.97 18.10
N ASP A 336 -14.31 -24.29 18.34
CA ASP A 336 -13.00 -24.67 17.82
C ASP A 336 -12.99 -24.90 16.29
N ASN A 337 -13.64 -23.99 15.54
CA ASN A 337 -13.84 -24.05 14.08
C ASN A 337 -14.70 -25.24 13.59
N GLU A 338 -15.39 -25.96 14.48
CA GLU A 338 -16.27 -27.07 14.12
C GLU A 338 -17.74 -26.81 14.48
N ILE A 339 -18.64 -27.35 13.66
CA ILE A 339 -20.07 -27.24 13.88
C ILE A 339 -20.46 -28.13 15.06
N LYS A 340 -21.00 -27.52 16.11
CA LYS A 340 -21.64 -28.21 17.23
C LYS A 340 -23.15 -28.04 17.16
N TYR A 341 -23.86 -29.16 17.06
CA TYR A 341 -25.32 -29.22 17.00
C TYR A 341 -25.84 -30.33 17.90
N ASN A 342 -26.83 -30.06 18.77
CA ASN A 342 -27.35 -31.06 19.73
C ASN A 342 -26.27 -31.81 20.55
N ASN A 343 -25.17 -31.13 20.89
CA ASN A 343 -23.98 -31.66 21.59
C ASN A 343 -23.10 -32.65 20.81
N GLU A 344 -23.34 -32.82 19.51
CA GLU A 344 -22.49 -33.59 18.61
C GLU A 344 -21.78 -32.67 17.61
N PHE A 345 -20.72 -33.18 16.97
CA PHE A 345 -19.92 -32.44 15.99
C PHE A 345 -20.27 -32.85 14.57
N TYR A 346 -20.27 -31.88 13.65
CA TYR A 346 -20.69 -32.07 12.27
C TYR A 346 -19.77 -31.35 11.29
N LYS A 347 -19.79 -31.82 10.04
CA LYS A 347 -19.33 -31.09 8.86
C LYS A 347 -20.50 -30.85 7.91
N ILE A 348 -20.34 -29.90 6.99
CA ILE A 348 -21.29 -29.66 5.90
C ILE A 348 -20.86 -30.47 4.68
N ASP A 349 -21.81 -31.13 4.03
CA ASP A 349 -21.60 -31.79 2.74
C ASP A 349 -21.93 -30.86 1.56
N ASP A 350 -21.65 -31.31 0.33
CA ASP A 350 -21.89 -30.54 -0.89
C ASP A 350 -23.38 -30.17 -1.08
N ASN A 351 -24.29 -30.89 -0.42
CA ASN A 351 -25.73 -30.69 -0.44
C ASN A 351 -26.24 -29.82 0.73
N MET A 352 -25.36 -29.17 1.48
CA MET A 352 -25.69 -28.31 2.63
C MET A 352 -26.36 -29.05 3.80
N ASN A 353 -26.11 -30.35 3.95
CA ASN A 353 -26.55 -31.15 5.08
C ASN A 353 -25.46 -31.29 6.14
N LEU A 354 -25.86 -31.40 7.41
CA LEU A 354 -24.95 -31.72 8.50
C LEU A 354 -24.66 -33.23 8.54
N ILE A 355 -23.40 -33.61 8.33
CA ILE A 355 -22.90 -34.98 8.51
C ILE A 355 -22.18 -35.06 9.84
N LYS A 356 -22.63 -35.98 10.70
CA LYS A 356 -22.01 -36.22 12.02
C LYS A 356 -20.56 -36.67 11.85
N ILE A 357 -19.68 -36.12 12.68
CA ILE A 357 -18.28 -36.52 12.80
C ILE A 357 -18.16 -37.37 14.06
N GLU A 358 -17.58 -38.55 13.93
CA GLU A 358 -17.15 -39.35 15.07
C GLU A 358 -15.79 -38.82 15.54
N ARG A 359 -15.71 -38.38 16.79
CA ARG A 359 -14.43 -38.05 17.45
C ARG A 359 -13.95 -39.30 18.16
N GLU A 360 -12.73 -39.74 17.85
CA GLU A 360 -12.04 -40.81 18.59
C GLU A 360 -11.78 -40.45 20.06
#